data_AF-A0A8H3QBR6-F1
#
_entry.id   AF-A0A8H3QBR6-F1
#
_cell.length_a   1.000
_cell.length_b   1.000
_cell.length_c   1.000
_cell.angle_alpha   90.00
_cell.angle_beta   90.00
_cell.angle_gamma   90.00
#
_symmetry.space_group_name_H-M   'P 1'
#
loop_
_entity.id
_entity.type
_entity.pdbx_description
1 polymer ?
#
loop_
_entity_poly.entity_id
_entity_poly.type
_entity_poly.pdbx_seq_one_letter_code
_entity_poly.pdbx_strand_id
1 'polypeptide(L)'
;MKPERNHKKLDLLEFLIGKIDQPEEALSCALEYYNVSFKFNINSIKASKMRSLSIHSNSYYWVLKKYGPNSKVTQQCFKDILESRIWIELKLQENPGIDLPDHLSKAAFNSICSIYLEFCNGKIPLKSNYLPYLKLVDNEEIIKPLFEMGLPTLFGLKIKCKPSVINYEYNRPVVNFNSNNKRKVDENNADDDDLNRLVEKFRVDLNNSNGTDVYRNILNGFICNNNLSGFIYSSNLDEFISRNNPNGINNKQSELLEYPAPKRLKHKN
;
A
#
# COMPACT_ATOMS: atom_id res chain seq x y z
N MET A 1 26.83 -31.60 -16.16
CA MET A 1 25.46 -31.11 -15.86
C MET A 1 25.49 -29.59 -15.76
N LYS A 2 24.69 -28.85 -16.55
CA LYS A 2 24.61 -27.38 -16.43
C LYS A 2 23.86 -27.02 -15.13
N PRO A 3 24.41 -26.16 -14.25
CA PRO A 3 23.78 -25.80 -12.96
C PRO A 3 22.43 -25.08 -13.10
N GLU A 4 22.22 -24.47 -14.26
CA GLU A 4 21.10 -23.55 -14.57
C GLU A 4 19.71 -24.20 -14.49
N ARG A 5 19.60 -25.54 -14.51
CA ARG A 5 18.30 -26.24 -14.63
C ARG A 5 17.59 -26.53 -13.31
N ASN A 6 18.20 -26.27 -12.15
CA ASN A 6 17.62 -26.60 -10.84
C ASN A 6 17.35 -25.41 -9.91
N HIS A 7 17.50 -24.17 -10.39
CA HIS A 7 17.15 -22.99 -9.59
C HIS A 7 15.62 -22.83 -9.58
N LYS A 8 15.01 -22.73 -8.38
CA LYS A 8 13.61 -22.31 -8.29
C LYS A 8 13.53 -20.90 -8.90
N LYS A 9 12.44 -20.56 -9.59
CA LYS A 9 12.30 -19.27 -10.31
C LYS A 9 12.62 -18.04 -9.45
N LEU A 10 12.40 -18.13 -8.13
CA LEU A 10 12.74 -17.06 -7.18
C LEU A 10 14.24 -17.00 -6.84
N ASP A 11 14.96 -18.11 -6.89
CA ASP A 11 16.42 -18.14 -6.71
C ASP A 11 17.12 -17.40 -7.86
N LEU A 12 16.55 -17.47 -9.07
CA LEU A 12 17.05 -16.71 -10.22
C LEU A 12 16.78 -15.21 -10.05
N LEU A 13 15.58 -14.81 -9.63
CA LEU A 13 15.27 -13.40 -9.38
C LEU A 13 16.17 -12.83 -8.28
N GLU A 14 16.35 -13.56 -7.18
CA GLU A 14 17.29 -13.22 -6.11
C GLU A 14 18.72 -13.10 -6.62
N PHE A 15 19.18 -14.06 -7.42
CA PHE A 15 20.51 -14.02 -8.01
C PHE A 15 20.71 -12.79 -8.89
N LEU A 16 19.77 -12.50 -9.79
CA LEU A 16 19.84 -11.36 -10.70
C LEU A 16 19.85 -10.03 -9.94
N ILE A 17 18.94 -9.89 -8.97
CA ILE A 17 18.83 -8.71 -8.11
C ILE A 17 20.12 -8.52 -7.30
N GLY A 18 20.73 -9.60 -6.82
CA GLY A 18 21.99 -9.57 -6.06
C GLY A 18 23.23 -9.18 -6.88
N LYS A 19 23.11 -9.05 -8.21
CA LYS A 19 24.18 -8.59 -9.11
C LYS A 19 24.00 -7.15 -9.58
N ILE A 20 22.94 -6.47 -9.17
CA ILE A 20 22.64 -5.09 -9.57
C ILE A 20 22.98 -4.16 -8.40
N ASP A 21 23.68 -3.05 -8.69
CA ASP A 21 24.10 -2.08 -7.68
C ASP A 21 22.92 -1.35 -7.01
N GLN A 22 21.91 -0.98 -7.82
CA GLN A 22 20.67 -0.32 -7.38
C GLN A 22 19.45 -1.20 -7.67
N PRO A 23 19.24 -2.27 -6.89
CA PRO A 23 18.27 -3.31 -7.21
C PRO A 23 16.81 -2.84 -7.17
N GLU A 24 16.47 -1.92 -6.27
CA GLU A 24 15.09 -1.39 -6.17
C GLU A 24 14.75 -0.48 -7.36
N GLU A 25 15.69 0.35 -7.80
CA GLU A 25 15.51 1.25 -8.94
C GLU A 25 15.39 0.46 -10.24
N ALA A 26 16.28 -0.53 -10.46
CA ALA A 26 16.20 -1.42 -11.61
C ALA A 26 14.86 -2.18 -11.66
N LEU A 27 14.39 -2.64 -10.50
CA LEU A 27 13.08 -3.29 -10.40
C LEU A 27 11.93 -2.31 -10.69
N SER A 28 12.00 -1.07 -10.18
CA SER A 28 11.01 -0.02 -10.50
C SER A 28 10.90 0.18 -12.01
N CYS A 29 12.03 0.31 -12.72
CA CYS A 29 12.06 0.44 -14.17
C CYS A 29 11.46 -0.79 -14.88
N ALA A 30 11.76 -2.00 -14.40
CA ALA A 30 11.19 -3.22 -14.95
C ALA A 30 9.67 -3.28 -14.75
N LEU A 31 9.17 -2.92 -13.56
CA LEU A 31 7.75 -2.86 -13.25
C LEU A 31 7.03 -1.82 -14.12
N GLU A 32 7.64 -0.67 -14.38
CA GLU A 32 7.14 0.34 -15.31
C GLU A 32 7.06 -0.20 -16.75
N TYR A 33 8.09 -0.90 -17.22
CA TYR A 33 8.09 -1.55 -18.54
C TYR A 33 6.92 -2.54 -18.71
N TYR A 34 6.58 -3.30 -17.66
CA TYR A 34 5.42 -4.20 -17.65
C TYR A 34 4.08 -3.52 -17.34
N ASN A 35 4.05 -2.18 -17.25
CA ASN A 35 2.87 -1.38 -16.89
C ASN A 35 2.24 -1.79 -15.55
N VAL A 36 3.06 -2.16 -14.56
CA VAL A 36 2.58 -2.46 -13.20
C VAL A 36 2.26 -1.13 -12.50
N SER A 37 1.00 -0.71 -12.59
CA SER A 37 0.44 0.47 -11.92
C SER A 37 -1.08 0.48 -12.09
N PHE A 38 -1.76 1.54 -11.64
CA PHE A 38 -3.09 1.88 -12.11
C PHE A 38 -3.03 2.25 -13.59
N LYS A 39 -3.84 1.59 -14.42
CA LYS A 39 -3.97 1.79 -15.86
C LYS A 39 -5.27 2.51 -16.21
N PHE A 40 -6.31 2.32 -15.40
CA PHE A 40 -7.64 2.86 -15.64
C PHE A 40 -8.00 3.90 -14.59
N ASN A 41 -8.75 4.92 -15.02
CA ASN A 41 -9.40 5.83 -14.10
C ASN A 41 -10.78 5.28 -13.71
N ILE A 42 -11.47 5.97 -12.81
CA ILE A 42 -12.80 5.59 -12.28
C ILE A 42 -13.83 5.33 -13.39
N ASN A 43 -13.76 6.10 -14.48
CA ASN A 43 -14.72 5.99 -15.58
C ASN A 43 -14.37 4.82 -16.50
N SER A 44 -13.07 4.60 -16.77
CA SER A 44 -12.62 3.57 -17.69
C SER A 44 -12.51 2.18 -17.08
N ILE A 45 -12.36 2.05 -15.75
CA ILE A 45 -12.25 0.74 -15.10
C ILE A 45 -13.54 -0.10 -15.28
N LYS A 46 -14.72 0.54 -15.20
CA LYS A 46 -16.02 -0.11 -15.41
C LYS A 46 -16.18 -0.64 -16.84
N ALA A 47 -15.75 0.14 -17.82
CA ALA A 47 -15.85 -0.22 -19.24
C ALA A 47 -14.78 -1.24 -19.70
N SER A 48 -13.78 -1.54 -18.87
CA SER A 48 -12.69 -2.43 -19.26
C SER A 48 -13.14 -3.90 -19.37
N LYS A 49 -12.68 -4.58 -20.42
CA LYS A 49 -13.12 -5.95 -20.77
C LYS A 49 -12.56 -7.04 -19.85
N MET A 50 -11.29 -6.92 -19.46
CA MET A 50 -10.61 -7.90 -18.62
C MET A 50 -9.49 -7.22 -17.84
N ARG A 51 -9.32 -7.60 -16.56
CA ARG A 51 -8.14 -7.23 -15.79
C ARG A 51 -7.54 -8.42 -15.05
N SER A 52 -6.26 -8.67 -15.30
CA SER A 52 -5.40 -9.55 -14.53
C SER A 52 -4.20 -8.78 -13.99
N LEU A 53 -3.43 -9.42 -13.11
CA LEU A 53 -2.09 -8.94 -12.74
C LEU A 53 -1.22 -8.78 -13.97
N SER A 54 -0.40 -7.73 -13.98
CA SER A 54 0.48 -7.39 -15.11
C SER A 54 1.70 -8.31 -15.24
N ILE A 55 2.16 -8.87 -14.12
CA ILE A 55 3.22 -9.88 -14.09
C ILE A 55 2.77 -11.12 -13.33
N HIS A 56 3.62 -12.14 -13.25
CA HIS A 56 3.30 -13.36 -12.52
C HIS A 56 3.06 -13.08 -11.03
N SER A 57 2.00 -13.66 -10.47
CA SER A 57 1.56 -13.53 -9.08
C SER A 57 2.68 -13.72 -8.04
N ASN A 58 3.55 -14.72 -8.24
CA ASN A 58 4.74 -14.94 -7.39
C ASN A 58 5.69 -13.74 -7.28
N SER A 59 5.79 -12.89 -8.31
CA SER A 59 6.64 -11.71 -8.28
C SER A 59 6.16 -10.71 -7.24
N TYR A 60 4.85 -10.48 -7.13
CA TYR A 60 4.27 -9.58 -6.12
C TYR A 60 4.57 -10.06 -4.69
N TYR A 61 4.41 -11.36 -4.43
CA TYR A 61 4.78 -11.95 -3.13
C TYR A 61 6.24 -11.72 -2.80
N TRP A 62 7.12 -11.99 -3.76
CA TRP A 62 8.55 -11.80 -3.58
C TRP A 62 8.90 -10.33 -3.29
N VAL A 63 8.32 -9.38 -4.04
CA VAL A 63 8.54 -7.94 -3.83
C VAL A 63 8.14 -7.52 -2.42
N LEU A 64 6.93 -7.89 -1.97
CA LEU A 64 6.45 -7.56 -0.63
C LEU A 64 7.39 -8.09 0.47
N LYS A 65 7.83 -9.35 0.35
CA LYS A 65 8.68 -9.97 1.37
C LYS A 65 10.12 -9.43 1.33
N LYS A 66 10.64 -9.08 0.14
CA LYS A 66 12.01 -8.59 -0.05
C LYS A 66 12.18 -7.14 0.40
N TYR A 67 11.26 -6.26 -0.01
CA TYR A 67 11.39 -4.82 0.17
C TYR A 67 10.48 -4.25 1.26
N GLY A 68 9.48 -5.00 1.72
CA GLY A 68 8.53 -4.55 2.73
C GLY A 68 7.45 -3.62 2.17
N PRO A 69 6.44 -3.28 3.00
CA PRO A 69 5.25 -2.52 2.57
C PRO A 69 5.56 -1.08 2.16
N ASN A 70 6.55 -0.45 2.79
CA ASN A 70 6.82 0.98 2.59
C ASN A 70 7.71 1.26 1.37
N SER A 71 8.24 0.25 0.69
CA SER A 71 9.11 0.46 -0.47
C SER A 71 8.33 0.98 -1.69
N LYS A 72 9.00 1.72 -2.57
CA LYS A 72 8.36 2.31 -3.75
C LYS A 72 7.84 1.21 -4.68
N VAL A 73 8.64 0.16 -4.88
CA VAL A 73 8.29 -0.99 -5.74
C VAL A 73 7.12 -1.79 -5.19
N THR A 74 7.01 -1.98 -3.86
CA THR A 74 5.87 -2.68 -3.26
C THR A 74 4.59 -1.86 -3.41
N GLN A 75 4.67 -0.54 -3.20
CA GLN A 75 3.52 0.34 -3.39
C GLN A 75 3.09 0.41 -4.87
N GLN A 76 4.03 0.36 -5.81
CA GLN A 76 3.74 0.26 -7.24
C GLN A 76 3.02 -1.06 -7.57
N CYS A 77 3.53 -2.19 -7.07
CA CYS A 77 2.88 -3.49 -7.16
C CYS A 77 1.44 -3.45 -6.60
N PHE A 78 1.24 -2.80 -5.45
CA PHE A 78 -0.07 -2.73 -4.83
C PHE A 78 -1.11 -1.98 -5.68
N LYS A 79 -0.71 -0.96 -6.44
CA LYS A 79 -1.62 -0.26 -7.38
C LYS A 79 -2.24 -1.23 -8.40
N ASP A 80 -1.40 -2.09 -9.00
CA ASP A 80 -1.84 -3.07 -10.00
C ASP A 80 -2.74 -4.17 -9.39
N ILE A 81 -2.41 -4.61 -8.17
CA ILE A 81 -3.22 -5.58 -7.40
C ILE A 81 -4.58 -4.98 -7.04
N LEU A 82 -4.59 -3.78 -6.47
CA LEU A 82 -5.79 -3.09 -6.03
C LEU A 82 -6.72 -2.82 -7.21
N GLU A 83 -6.20 -2.31 -8.34
CA GLU A 83 -6.98 -2.12 -9.56
C GLU A 83 -7.62 -3.43 -10.03
N SER A 84 -6.86 -4.53 -10.04
CA SER A 84 -7.37 -5.85 -10.44
C SER A 84 -8.47 -6.35 -9.49
N ARG A 85 -8.31 -6.15 -8.17
CA ARG A 85 -9.29 -6.57 -7.17
C ARG A 85 -10.59 -5.76 -7.25
N ILE A 86 -10.49 -4.46 -7.49
CA ILE A 86 -11.64 -3.59 -7.72
C ILE A 86 -12.35 -3.98 -9.02
N TRP A 87 -11.62 -4.22 -10.10
CA TRP A 87 -12.23 -4.64 -11.37
C TRP A 87 -13.04 -5.92 -11.20
N ILE A 88 -12.50 -6.92 -10.50
CA ILE A 88 -13.23 -8.16 -10.18
C ILE A 88 -14.55 -7.82 -9.50
N GLU A 89 -14.51 -6.99 -8.46
CA GLU A 89 -15.70 -6.62 -7.70
C GLU A 89 -16.76 -5.92 -8.56
N LEU A 90 -16.33 -4.94 -9.37
CA LEU A 90 -17.24 -4.23 -10.27
C LEU A 90 -17.93 -5.18 -11.24
N LYS A 91 -17.24 -6.21 -11.74
CA LYS A 91 -17.84 -7.20 -12.65
C LYS A 91 -18.81 -8.16 -11.96
N LEU A 92 -18.55 -8.50 -10.71
CA LEU A 92 -19.49 -9.29 -9.89
C LEU A 92 -20.74 -8.47 -9.53
N GLN A 93 -20.58 -7.18 -9.22
CA GLN A 93 -21.71 -6.26 -8.98
C GLN A 93 -22.58 -6.06 -10.23
N GLU A 94 -21.96 -5.91 -11.41
CA GLU A 94 -22.68 -5.77 -12.69
C GLU A 94 -23.47 -7.04 -13.07
N ASN A 95 -23.06 -8.22 -12.57
CA ASN A 95 -23.66 -9.51 -12.92
C ASN A 95 -23.98 -10.34 -11.65
N PRO A 96 -25.03 -9.97 -10.90
CA PRO A 96 -25.41 -10.69 -9.69
C PRO A 96 -25.65 -12.19 -9.95
N GLY A 97 -25.10 -13.05 -9.09
CA GLY A 97 -25.25 -14.51 -9.18
C GLY A 97 -24.12 -15.23 -9.92
N ILE A 98 -23.14 -14.50 -10.44
CA ILE A 98 -21.89 -15.08 -10.96
C ILE A 98 -20.83 -15.01 -9.86
N ASP A 99 -20.07 -16.09 -9.65
CA ASP A 99 -18.99 -16.16 -8.65
C ASP A 99 -17.61 -15.77 -9.21
N LEU A 100 -17.48 -15.67 -10.53
CA LEU A 100 -16.23 -15.45 -11.25
C LEU A 100 -16.47 -14.60 -12.51
N PRO A 101 -15.80 -13.45 -12.69
CA PRO A 101 -15.95 -12.64 -13.89
C PRO A 101 -15.62 -13.41 -15.17
N ASP A 102 -16.33 -13.10 -16.25
CA ASP A 102 -16.07 -13.68 -17.57
C ASP A 102 -14.60 -13.49 -17.97
N HIS A 103 -14.04 -14.51 -18.62
CA HIS A 103 -12.64 -14.56 -19.09
C HIS A 103 -11.55 -14.53 -18.00
N LEU A 104 -11.92 -14.49 -16.71
CA LEU A 104 -10.97 -14.68 -15.62
C LEU A 104 -10.97 -16.16 -15.19
N SER A 105 -9.81 -16.80 -15.16
CA SER A 105 -9.72 -18.17 -14.64
C SER A 105 -9.85 -18.18 -13.11
N LYS A 106 -10.37 -19.26 -12.54
CA LYS A 106 -10.45 -19.45 -11.07
C LYS A 106 -9.08 -19.31 -10.40
N ALA A 107 -8.03 -19.79 -11.05
CA ALA A 107 -6.66 -19.66 -10.55
C ALA A 107 -6.19 -18.19 -10.52
N ALA A 108 -6.50 -17.40 -11.56
CA ALA A 108 -6.18 -15.98 -11.60
C ALA A 108 -6.97 -15.20 -10.54
N PHE A 109 -8.27 -15.46 -10.42
CA PHE A 109 -9.13 -14.89 -9.38
C PHE A 109 -8.58 -15.17 -7.98
N ASN A 110 -8.34 -16.44 -7.64
CA ASN A 110 -7.78 -16.82 -6.35
C ASN A 110 -6.43 -16.15 -6.09
N SER A 111 -5.56 -16.05 -7.11
CA SER A 111 -4.26 -15.40 -6.98
C SER A 111 -4.38 -13.91 -6.66
N ILE A 112 -5.30 -13.19 -7.32
CA ILE A 112 -5.51 -11.76 -7.11
C ILE A 112 -6.04 -11.51 -5.70
N CYS A 113 -7.09 -12.22 -5.29
CA CYS A 113 -7.67 -12.06 -3.95
C CYS A 113 -6.67 -12.47 -2.85
N SER A 114 -5.94 -13.58 -3.06
CA SER A 114 -4.92 -14.04 -2.12
C SER A 114 -3.76 -13.04 -1.96
N ILE A 115 -3.29 -12.45 -3.06
CA ILE A 115 -2.20 -11.46 -3.02
C ILE A 115 -2.68 -10.17 -2.38
N TYR A 116 -3.88 -9.72 -2.72
CA TYR A 116 -4.48 -8.53 -2.16
C TYR A 116 -4.48 -8.59 -0.62
N LEU A 117 -5.03 -9.66 -0.05
CA LEU A 117 -5.08 -9.84 1.39
C LEU A 117 -3.67 -9.98 2.01
N GLU A 118 -2.71 -10.58 1.31
CA GLU A 118 -1.33 -10.63 1.80
C GLU A 118 -0.70 -9.24 1.92
N PHE A 119 -0.93 -8.36 0.93
CA PHE A 119 -0.44 -6.99 0.95
C PHE A 119 -1.11 -6.17 2.07
N CYS A 120 -2.42 -6.35 2.28
CA CYS A 120 -3.12 -5.73 3.40
C CYS A 120 -2.60 -6.23 4.76
N ASN A 121 -2.38 -7.54 4.91
CA ASN A 121 -1.79 -8.13 6.10
C ASN A 121 -0.34 -7.67 6.32
N GLY A 122 0.38 -7.38 5.23
CA GLY A 122 1.69 -6.73 5.23
C GLY A 122 1.66 -5.26 5.65
N LYS A 123 0.49 -4.68 5.95
CA LYS A 123 0.29 -3.28 6.37
C LYS A 123 0.69 -2.28 5.29
N ILE A 124 0.31 -2.55 4.04
CA ILE A 124 0.50 -1.58 2.96
C ILE A 124 -0.18 -0.24 3.33
N PRO A 125 0.51 0.91 3.20
CA PRO A 125 -0.09 2.20 3.50
C PRO A 125 -1.27 2.51 2.57
N LEU A 126 -2.37 3.01 3.15
CA LEU A 126 -3.49 3.53 2.36
C LEU A 126 -3.09 4.89 1.78
N LYS A 127 -3.29 5.07 0.47
CA LYS A 127 -3.01 6.33 -0.23
C LYS A 127 -4.27 7.06 -0.67
N SER A 128 -4.17 8.39 -0.76
CA SER A 128 -5.32 9.24 -1.12
C SER A 128 -5.87 8.96 -2.51
N ASN A 129 -5.05 8.46 -3.44
CA ASN A 129 -5.45 8.12 -4.80
C ASN A 129 -6.19 6.78 -4.91
N TYR A 130 -6.26 5.99 -3.84
CA TYR A 130 -7.03 4.74 -3.81
C TYR A 130 -8.52 5.00 -3.50
N LEU A 131 -8.80 6.01 -2.68
CA LEU A 131 -10.16 6.33 -2.21
C LEU A 131 -11.21 6.44 -3.33
N PRO A 132 -10.94 7.10 -4.47
CA PRO A 132 -11.96 7.21 -5.50
C PRO A 132 -12.43 5.87 -6.06
N TYR A 133 -11.57 4.84 -6.04
CA TYR A 133 -11.93 3.49 -6.47
C TYR A 133 -12.62 2.69 -5.35
N LEU A 134 -12.18 2.85 -4.09
CA LEU A 134 -12.80 2.19 -2.95
C LEU A 134 -14.25 2.64 -2.71
N LYS A 135 -14.62 3.83 -3.18
CA LYS A 135 -16.01 4.31 -3.16
C LYS A 135 -16.95 3.55 -4.09
N LEU A 136 -16.41 2.77 -5.03
CA LEU A 136 -17.19 2.06 -6.04
C LEU A 136 -17.56 0.64 -5.61
N VAL A 137 -16.94 0.11 -4.56
CA VAL A 137 -17.04 -1.31 -4.19
C VAL A 137 -17.96 -1.53 -2.99
N ASP A 138 -18.74 -2.60 -3.02
CA ASP A 138 -19.68 -3.01 -1.95
C ASP A 138 -19.16 -4.21 -1.15
N ASN A 139 -17.86 -4.49 -1.24
CA ASN A 139 -17.26 -5.66 -0.62
C ASN A 139 -16.36 -5.26 0.56
N GLU A 140 -16.77 -5.66 1.76
CA GLU A 140 -16.02 -5.41 2.98
C GLU A 140 -14.61 -6.00 2.94
N GLU A 141 -14.41 -7.13 2.28
CA GLU A 141 -13.09 -7.78 2.17
C GLU A 141 -12.07 -6.90 1.45
N ILE A 142 -12.53 -6.00 0.58
CA ILE A 142 -11.68 -5.02 -0.09
C ILE A 142 -11.42 -3.85 0.85
N ILE A 143 -12.47 -3.22 1.36
CA ILE A 143 -12.32 -1.95 2.06
C ILE A 143 -11.73 -2.13 3.47
N LYS A 144 -12.27 -3.07 4.24
CA LYS A 144 -12.00 -3.23 5.68
C LYS A 144 -10.52 -3.42 6.00
N PRO A 145 -9.74 -4.29 5.31
CA PRO A 145 -8.33 -4.47 5.64
C PRO A 145 -7.49 -3.20 5.49
N LEU A 146 -7.82 -2.33 4.53
CA LEU A 146 -7.11 -1.06 4.35
C LEU A 146 -7.39 -0.08 5.50
N PHE A 147 -8.61 -0.07 6.01
CA PHE A 147 -9.02 0.80 7.12
C PHE A 147 -8.63 0.26 8.49
N GLU A 148 -8.51 -1.06 8.64
CA GLU A 148 -8.19 -1.69 9.93
C GLU A 148 -6.69 -1.99 10.12
N MET A 149 -5.92 -2.09 9.03
CA MET A 149 -4.48 -2.38 9.08
C MET A 149 -3.64 -1.24 8.51
N GLY A 150 -3.98 -0.77 7.31
CA GLY A 150 -3.22 0.28 6.61
C GLY A 150 -3.37 1.64 7.26
N LEU A 151 -4.61 2.05 7.55
CA LEU A 151 -4.92 3.38 8.05
C LEU A 151 -4.42 3.63 9.48
N PRO A 152 -4.54 2.70 10.46
CA PRO A 152 -3.96 2.89 11.78
C PRO A 152 -2.46 3.12 11.70
N THR A 153 -1.76 2.40 10.81
CA THR A 153 -0.30 2.56 10.61
C THR A 153 0.04 3.98 10.18
N LEU A 154 -0.76 4.58 9.28
CA LEU A 154 -0.56 5.94 8.79
C LEU A 154 -0.78 7.00 9.90
N PHE A 155 -1.75 6.79 10.79
CA PHE A 155 -2.06 7.70 11.89
C PHE A 155 -1.26 7.42 13.18
N GLY A 156 -0.30 6.48 13.15
CA GLY A 156 0.42 6.06 14.35
C GLY A 156 -0.46 5.39 15.42
N LEU A 157 -1.64 4.90 15.03
CA LEU A 157 -2.60 4.26 15.93
C LEU A 157 -2.25 2.78 16.13
N LYS A 158 -2.57 2.26 17.31
CA LYS A 158 -2.42 0.83 17.61
C LYS A 158 -3.40 0.02 16.76
N ILE A 159 -2.88 -0.90 15.95
CA ILE A 159 -3.69 -1.88 15.23
C ILE A 159 -4.36 -2.81 16.25
N LYS A 160 -5.69 -2.81 16.28
CA LYS A 160 -6.52 -3.64 17.18
C LYS A 160 -7.01 -4.94 16.53
N CYS A 161 -6.97 -5.01 15.20
CA CYS A 161 -7.53 -6.12 14.43
C CYS A 161 -6.49 -7.23 14.16
N LYS A 162 -6.99 -8.45 13.98
CA LYS A 162 -6.18 -9.57 13.50
C LYS A 162 -6.03 -9.47 11.97
N PRO A 163 -4.92 -9.97 11.40
CA PRO A 163 -4.78 -10.11 9.95
C PRO A 163 -5.95 -10.89 9.34
N SER A 164 -6.36 -10.51 8.13
CA SER A 164 -7.41 -11.19 7.39
C SER A 164 -7.02 -12.64 7.12
N VAL A 165 -7.96 -13.56 7.35
CA VAL A 165 -7.79 -14.98 7.00
C VAL A 165 -7.86 -15.11 5.48
N ILE A 166 -6.88 -15.78 4.89
CA ILE A 166 -6.80 -15.90 3.42
C ILE A 166 -7.28 -17.28 3.00
N ASN A 167 -8.55 -17.33 2.58
CA ASN A 167 -9.25 -18.57 2.21
C ASN A 167 -9.26 -18.84 0.69
N TYR A 168 -8.26 -18.35 -0.03
CA TYR A 168 -8.12 -18.55 -1.47
C TYR A 168 -7.06 -19.61 -1.74
N GLU A 169 -7.44 -20.64 -2.50
CA GLU A 169 -6.55 -21.71 -2.90
C GLU A 169 -5.50 -21.15 -3.89
N TYR A 170 -4.30 -20.91 -3.37
CA TYR A 170 -3.18 -20.37 -4.14
C TYR A 170 -1.85 -20.90 -3.60
N ASN A 171 -1.04 -21.48 -4.48
CA ASN A 171 0.30 -22.00 -4.16
C ASN A 171 1.28 -20.84 -3.94
N ARG A 172 1.41 -20.43 -2.67
CA ARG A 172 2.33 -19.37 -2.28
C ARG A 172 3.77 -19.88 -2.35
N PRO A 173 4.69 -19.12 -2.97
CA PRO A 173 6.08 -19.49 -2.91
C PRO A 173 6.59 -19.35 -1.47
N VAL A 174 7.29 -20.38 -0.99
CA VAL A 174 8.07 -20.29 0.24
C VAL A 174 9.31 -19.46 -0.06
N VAL A 175 9.35 -18.23 0.44
CA VAL A 175 10.51 -17.35 0.28
C VAL A 175 11.34 -17.40 1.57
N ASN A 176 12.42 -18.17 1.56
CA ASN A 176 13.35 -18.25 2.69
C ASN A 176 14.33 -17.08 2.62
N PHE A 177 14.10 -16.06 3.44
CA PHE A 177 15.10 -15.03 3.69
C PHE A 177 15.90 -15.41 4.93
N ASN A 178 17.22 -15.61 4.79
CA ASN A 178 18.11 -15.56 5.94
C ASN A 178 18.03 -14.14 6.52
N SER A 179 17.37 -14.04 7.67
CA SER A 179 16.96 -12.82 8.36
C SER A 179 18.13 -12.10 9.03
N ASN A 180 19.17 -11.72 8.28
CA ASN A 180 20.25 -10.89 8.81
C ASN A 180 20.23 -9.44 8.30
N ASN A 181 19.44 -9.13 7.28
CA ASN A 181 19.25 -7.75 6.82
C ASN A 181 17.94 -7.18 7.40
N LYS A 182 17.91 -6.94 8.72
CA LYS A 182 17.06 -5.86 9.26
C LYS A 182 17.60 -4.55 8.70
N ARG A 183 17.27 -4.21 7.45
CA ARG A 183 17.38 -2.82 7.01
C ARG A 183 16.51 -2.01 7.96
N LYS A 184 17.14 -1.03 8.62
CA LYS A 184 16.42 -0.03 9.40
C LYS A 184 15.32 0.52 8.52
N VAL A 185 14.08 0.41 9.00
CA VAL A 185 12.96 1.11 8.41
C VAL A 185 13.31 2.59 8.53
N ASP A 186 13.57 3.26 7.41
CA ASP A 186 13.42 4.71 7.39
C ASP A 186 11.91 4.95 7.50
N GLU A 187 11.46 5.26 8.71
CA GLU A 187 10.06 5.59 9.04
C GLU A 187 9.62 6.94 8.44
N ASN A 188 10.42 7.55 7.57
CA ASN A 188 10.31 8.94 7.15
C ASN A 188 9.62 9.20 5.79
N ASN A 189 8.91 8.22 5.20
CA ASN A 189 8.38 8.38 3.83
C ASN A 189 6.86 8.22 3.70
N ALA A 190 6.09 8.53 4.75
CA ALA A 190 4.75 9.05 4.48
C ALA A 190 4.96 10.48 3.96
N ASP A 191 4.72 10.69 2.67
CA ASP A 191 4.68 12.03 2.10
C ASP A 191 3.58 12.79 2.84
N ASP A 192 3.94 13.73 3.72
CA ASP A 192 3.00 14.48 4.57
C ASP A 192 1.84 15.07 3.74
N ASP A 193 2.13 15.40 2.46
CA ASP A 193 1.16 15.82 1.47
C ASP A 193 0.08 14.77 1.16
N ASP A 194 0.39 13.47 1.11
CA ASP A 194 -0.60 12.42 0.82
C ASP A 194 -1.52 12.16 2.02
N LEU A 195 -0.99 12.25 3.24
CA LEU A 195 -1.81 12.16 4.46
C LEU A 195 -2.79 13.33 4.53
N ASN A 196 -2.34 14.56 4.30
CA ASN A 196 -3.19 15.74 4.24
C ASN A 196 -4.29 15.60 3.18
N ARG A 197 -3.94 15.11 1.98
CA ARG A 197 -4.92 14.83 0.91
C ARG A 197 -5.91 13.73 1.28
N LEU A 198 -5.47 12.69 1.97
CA LEU A 198 -6.32 11.59 2.43
C LEU A 198 -7.35 12.09 3.43
N VAL A 199 -6.89 12.86 4.40
CA VAL A 199 -7.69 13.54 5.42
C VAL A 199 -8.78 14.41 4.80
N GLU A 200 -8.41 15.31 3.89
CA GLU A 200 -9.38 16.21 3.26
C GLU A 200 -10.43 15.43 2.46
N LYS A 201 -10.02 14.36 1.77
CA LYS A 201 -10.97 13.48 1.07
C LYS A 201 -11.95 12.80 2.03
N PHE A 202 -11.50 12.34 3.21
CA PHE A 202 -12.42 11.78 4.20
C PHE A 202 -13.43 12.81 4.72
N ARG A 203 -13.01 14.06 4.96
CA ARG A 203 -13.94 15.14 5.35
C ARG A 203 -15.01 15.35 4.30
N VAL A 204 -14.60 15.46 3.04
CA VAL A 204 -15.52 15.61 1.91
C VAL A 204 -16.48 14.41 1.83
N ASP A 205 -15.99 13.20 2.02
CA ASP A 205 -16.82 11.98 1.90
C ASP A 205 -17.85 11.85 3.01
N LEU A 206 -17.48 12.22 4.23
CA LEU A 206 -18.38 12.23 5.38
C LEU A 206 -19.50 13.27 5.22
N ASN A 207 -19.19 14.45 4.69
CA ASN A 207 -20.17 15.52 4.51
C ASN A 207 -21.12 15.25 3.32
N ASN A 208 -20.61 14.68 2.24
CA ASN A 208 -21.37 14.51 0.99
C ASN A 208 -22.03 13.13 0.85
N SER A 209 -21.90 12.26 1.85
CA SER A 209 -22.34 10.85 1.77
C SER A 209 -21.82 10.13 0.53
N ASN A 210 -20.55 10.35 0.19
CA ASN A 210 -19.96 9.79 -1.04
C ASN A 210 -19.61 8.31 -0.89
N GLY A 211 -19.81 7.56 -1.98
CA GLY A 211 -19.46 6.14 -2.09
C GLY A 211 -20.57 5.21 -1.61
N THR A 212 -20.29 3.91 -1.63
CA THR A 212 -21.20 2.84 -1.22
C THR A 212 -21.53 2.86 0.28
N ASP A 213 -22.64 2.26 0.66
CA ASP A 213 -23.05 2.12 2.07
C ASP A 213 -21.97 1.40 2.88
N VAL A 214 -21.36 0.37 2.29
CA VAL A 214 -20.25 -0.39 2.87
C VAL A 214 -19.05 0.50 3.14
N TYR A 215 -18.63 1.31 2.15
CA TYR A 215 -17.54 2.26 2.32
C TYR A 215 -17.83 3.26 3.46
N ARG A 216 -19.03 3.86 3.45
CA ARG A 216 -19.41 4.87 4.44
C ARG A 216 -19.48 4.28 5.84
N ASN A 217 -20.02 3.08 6.00
CA ASN A 217 -20.10 2.39 7.28
C ASN A 217 -18.71 2.07 7.85
N ILE A 218 -17.78 1.60 7.00
CA ILE A 218 -16.40 1.32 7.41
C ILE A 218 -15.65 2.61 7.78
N LEU A 219 -15.79 3.66 6.97
CA LEU A 219 -15.18 4.96 7.25
C LEU A 219 -15.70 5.54 8.58
N ASN A 220 -17.03 5.59 8.76
CA ASN A 220 -17.65 6.05 10.00
C ASN A 220 -17.21 5.21 11.20
N GLY A 221 -17.20 3.89 11.06
CA GLY A 221 -16.74 2.97 12.09
C GLY A 221 -15.28 3.22 12.48
N PHE A 222 -14.40 3.43 11.50
CA PHE A 222 -12.99 3.77 11.76
C PHE A 222 -12.85 5.05 12.56
N ILE A 223 -13.57 6.11 12.18
CA ILE A 223 -13.53 7.40 12.88
C ILE A 223 -14.03 7.26 14.32
N CYS A 224 -15.19 6.63 14.51
CA CYS A 224 -15.81 6.45 15.83
C CYS A 224 -14.94 5.60 16.76
N ASN A 225 -14.43 4.46 16.27
CA ASN A 225 -13.66 3.50 17.08
C ASN A 225 -12.28 4.01 17.51
N ASN A 226 -11.80 5.08 16.89
CA ASN A 226 -10.51 5.71 17.19
C ASN A 226 -10.67 7.13 17.75
N ASN A 227 -11.88 7.55 18.12
CA ASN A 227 -12.18 8.88 18.66
C ASN A 227 -11.68 10.03 17.76
N LEU A 228 -11.73 9.83 16.44
CA LEU A 228 -11.27 10.80 15.44
C LEU A 228 -12.38 11.78 15.03
N SER A 229 -13.53 11.78 15.72
CA SER A 229 -14.65 12.67 15.41
C SER A 229 -14.27 14.15 15.57
N GLY A 230 -13.49 14.48 16.60
CA GLY A 230 -12.95 15.84 16.79
C GLY A 230 -12.04 16.30 15.66
N PHE A 231 -11.44 15.36 14.92
CA PHE A 231 -10.59 15.65 13.78
C PHE A 231 -11.37 16.04 12.51
N ILE A 232 -12.63 15.61 12.36
CA ILE A 232 -13.51 16.08 11.29
C ILE A 232 -13.74 17.60 11.40
N TYR A 233 -13.77 18.12 12.63
CA TYR A 233 -14.08 19.52 12.93
C TYR A 233 -12.85 20.38 13.30
N SER A 234 -11.67 19.77 13.48
CA SER A 234 -10.44 20.50 13.81
C SER A 234 -9.88 21.22 12.58
N SER A 235 -9.63 22.52 12.67
CA SER A 235 -8.90 23.27 11.64
C SER A 235 -7.40 22.96 11.59
N ASN A 236 -6.85 22.23 12.58
CA ASN A 236 -5.42 21.91 12.69
C ASN A 236 -5.18 20.39 12.80
N LEU A 237 -4.68 19.78 11.72
CA LEU A 237 -4.38 18.35 11.64
C LEU A 237 -3.06 17.98 12.33
N ASP A 238 -2.03 18.81 12.22
CA ASP A 238 -0.72 18.61 12.87
C ASP A 238 -0.90 18.45 14.38
N GLU A 239 -1.65 19.37 14.99
CA GLU A 239 -1.93 19.37 16.43
C GLU A 239 -2.70 18.11 16.86
N PHE A 240 -3.58 17.60 16.00
CA PHE A 240 -4.34 16.39 16.27
C PHE A 240 -3.48 15.12 16.18
N ILE A 241 -2.59 15.01 15.19
CA ILE A 241 -1.66 13.90 15.06
C ILE A 241 -0.69 13.87 16.25
N SER A 242 -0.11 15.03 16.62
CA SER A 242 0.81 15.14 17.77
C SER A 242 0.14 14.76 19.10
N ARG A 243 -1.15 15.06 19.31
CA ARG A 243 -1.89 14.66 20.51
C ARG A 243 -2.13 13.14 20.60
N ASN A 244 -2.29 12.48 19.47
CA ASN A 244 -2.61 11.04 19.43
C ASN A 244 -1.37 10.14 19.23
N ASN A 245 -0.23 10.73 18.91
CA ASN A 245 1.06 10.06 18.85
C ASN A 245 2.10 10.74 19.77
N PRO A 246 1.96 10.63 21.11
CA PRO A 246 2.85 11.31 22.06
C PRO A 246 4.32 10.81 22.02
N ASN A 247 4.59 9.70 21.31
CA ASN A 247 5.94 9.16 21.09
C ASN A 247 6.47 9.42 19.66
N GLY A 248 5.70 10.09 18.80
CA GLY A 248 6.18 10.58 17.51
C GLY A 248 7.06 11.80 17.76
N ILE A 249 8.35 11.68 17.45
CA ILE A 249 9.31 12.78 17.52
C ILE A 249 8.73 13.96 16.72
N ASN A 250 8.42 15.06 17.40
CA ASN A 250 8.08 16.32 16.76
C ASN A 250 9.26 16.76 15.88
N ASN A 251 9.18 16.59 14.57
CA ASN A 251 10.18 17.04 13.59
C ASN A 251 10.12 18.57 13.34
N LYS A 252 9.97 19.39 14.40
CA LYS A 252 10.00 20.86 14.30
C LYS A 252 11.07 21.53 15.17
N GLN A 253 12.19 20.86 15.45
CA GLN A 253 13.38 21.52 15.99
C GLN A 253 14.65 21.16 15.20
N SER A 254 14.74 21.74 14.01
CA SER A 254 16.03 22.00 13.37
C SER A 254 15.97 23.30 12.56
N GLU A 255 15.65 24.41 13.24
CA GLU A 255 16.00 25.74 12.73
C GLU A 255 17.19 26.26 13.54
N LEU A 256 18.36 26.06 12.95
CA LEU A 256 19.47 27.02 12.85
C LEU A 256 19.57 28.09 13.95
N LEU A 257 20.35 27.79 15.00
CA LEU A 257 21.20 28.80 15.62
C LEU A 257 22.60 28.68 15.00
N GLU A 258 22.79 29.30 13.84
CA GLU A 258 24.12 29.64 13.34
C GLU A 258 24.74 30.67 14.29
N TYR A 259 25.63 30.21 15.17
CA TYR A 259 26.61 31.10 15.79
C TYR A 259 27.83 31.23 14.86
N PRO A 260 28.28 32.46 14.55
CA PRO A 260 29.44 32.66 13.70
C PRO A 260 30.72 32.29 14.44
N ALA A 261 31.51 31.37 13.88
CA ALA A 261 32.84 31.07 14.38
C ALA A 261 33.79 32.27 14.16
N PRO A 262 34.62 32.66 15.15
CA PRO A 262 35.47 33.83 15.04
C PRO A 262 36.70 33.58 14.16
N LYS A 263 36.97 34.53 13.26
CA LYS A 263 38.22 34.68 12.53
C LYS A 263 39.39 34.69 13.52
N ARG A 264 40.35 33.75 13.38
CA ARG A 264 41.68 33.91 13.98
C ARG A 264 42.73 34.19 12.90
N LEU A 265 43.47 35.23 13.21
CA LEU A 265 44.50 35.89 12.43
C LEU A 265 45.71 34.99 12.15
N LYS A 266 46.33 35.26 11.01
CA LYS A 266 47.66 34.80 10.59
C LYS A 266 48.70 35.13 11.67
N HIS A 267 49.69 34.25 11.84
CA HIS A 267 51.06 34.70 12.01
C HIS A 267 52.04 33.87 11.18
N LYS A 268 52.86 34.60 10.44
CA LYS A 268 54.14 34.19 9.85
C LYS A 268 55.09 33.75 10.97
N ASN A 269 55.88 32.71 10.72
CA ASN A 269 57.32 32.80 10.44
C ASN A 269 57.79 31.49 9.81
#